data_AF-A0A7V1HWV2-F1
#
_entry.id   AF-A0A7V1HWV2-F1
#
_cell.length_a   1.000
_cell.length_b   1.000
_cell.length_c   1.000
_cell.angle_alpha   90.00
_cell.angle_beta   90.00
_cell.angle_gamma   90.00
#
_symmetry.space_group_name_H-M   'P 1'
#
loop_
_entity.id
_entity.type
_entity.pdbx_description
1 polymer ?
#
loop_
_entity_poly.entity_id
_entity_poly.type
_entity_poly.pdbx_seq_one_letter_code
_entity_poly.pdbx_strand_id
1 'polypeptide(L)' 'MNHLLLLRKTKNLINFLIVAFLIIFLITLSPAQNVGINDDGSTPDAAAILDVKSTTKGVLIPR' A
#
# COMPACT_ATOMS: atom_id res chain seq x y z
N MET A 1 7.72 0.44 44.70
CA MET A 1 8.25 1.20 43.55
C MET A 1 8.37 0.35 42.27
N ASN A 2 8.87 -0.88 42.34
CA ASN A 2 9.13 -1.74 41.16
C ASN A 2 7.88 -2.20 40.39
N HIS A 3 6.76 -2.45 41.07
CA HIS A 3 5.50 -2.87 40.42
C HIS A 3 4.88 -1.78 39.52
N LEU A 4 4.89 -0.51 39.96
CA LEU A 4 4.42 0.60 39.13
C LEU A 4 5.31 0.81 37.89
N LEU A 5 6.63 0.61 38.03
CA LEU A 5 7.56 0.68 36.90
C LEU A 5 7.29 -0.45 35.89
N LEU A 6 7.00 -1.65 36.37
CA LEU A 6 6.60 -2.78 35.53
C LEU A 6 5.32 -2.45 34.74
N LEU A 7 4.28 -1.93 35.40
CA LEU A 7 3.02 -1.54 34.76
C LEU A 7 3.20 -0.41 33.73
N ARG A 8 4.12 0.52 33.97
CA ARG A 8 4.46 1.56 32.99
C ARG A 8 5.17 0.98 31.78
N LYS A 9 6.09 0.03 31.97
CA LYS A 9 6.83 -0.65 30.90
C LYS A 9 5.91 -1.49 30.01
N THR A 10 4.96 -2.23 30.60
CA THR A 10 4.00 -3.05 29.85
C THR A 10 3.04 -2.21 28.99
N LYS A 11 2.54 -1.09 29.52
CA LYS A 11 1.69 -0.15 28.75
C LYS A 11 2.43 0.47 27.56
N ASN A 12 3.68 0.89 27.77
CA ASN A 12 4.49 1.45 26.69
C ASN A 12 4.79 0.41 25.60
N LEU A 13 5.03 -0.84 25.98
CA LEU A 13 5.21 -1.94 25.04
C LEU A 13 3.94 -2.20 24.22
N ILE A 14 2.78 -2.21 24.85
CA ILE A 14 1.48 -2.39 24.16
C ILE A 14 1.26 -1.25 23.15
N ASN A 15 1.48 0.01 23.55
CA ASN A 15 1.33 1.15 22.65
C ASN A 15 2.27 1.06 21.46
N PHE A 16 3.53 0.65 21.69
CA PHE A 16 4.49 0.42 20.61
C PHE A 16 4.00 -0.65 19.62
N LEU A 17 3.48 -1.78 20.12
CA LEU A 17 2.96 -2.85 19.28
C LEU A 17 1.73 -2.41 18.47
N ILE A 18 0.83 -1.61 19.06
CA ILE A 18 -0.33 -1.05 18.36
C ILE A 18 0.13 -0.14 17.22
N VAL A 19 1.08 0.76 17.48
CA VAL A 19 1.61 1.67 16.45
C VAL A 19 2.32 0.89 15.34
N ALA A 20 3.13 -0.12 15.68
CA ALA A 20 3.79 -0.97 14.70
C ALA A 20 2.79 -1.74 13.83
N PHE A 21 1.74 -2.30 14.43
CA PHE A 21 0.67 -2.99 13.71
C PHE A 21 -0.07 -2.05 12.75
N LEU A 22 -0.41 -0.84 13.20
CA LEU A 22 -1.06 0.17 12.36
C LEU A 22 -0.18 0.57 11.16
N ILE A 23 1.12 0.76 11.36
CA ILE A 23 2.05 1.08 10.27
C ILE A 23 2.11 -0.07 9.25
N ILE A 24 2.23 -1.31 9.71
CA ILE A 24 2.25 -2.49 8.83
C ILE A 24 0.94 -2.61 8.04
N PHE A 25 -0.20 -2.42 8.71
CA PHE A 25 -1.52 -2.47 8.08
C PHE A 25 -1.67 -1.39 6.99
N LEU A 26 -1.23 -0.15 7.26
CA LEU A 26 -1.26 0.93 6.27
C LEU A 26 -0.38 0.66 5.06
N ILE A 27 0.79 0.03 5.23
CA ILE A 27 1.66 -0.35 4.11
C ILE A 27 0.98 -1.42 3.24
N THR A 28 0.27 -2.37 3.85
CA THR A 28 -0.47 -3.41 3.09
C THR A 28 -1.71 -2.87 2.36
N LEU A 29 -2.21 -1.70 2.76
CA LEU A 29 -3.32 -1.01 2.09
C LEU A 29 -2.88 -0.16 0.90
N SER A 30 -1.57 0.00 0.68
CA SER A 30 -1.05 0.68 -0.50
C SER A 30 -0.90 -0.34 -1.64
N PRO A 31 -1.88 -0.46 -2.57
CA PRO A 31 -1.58 -1.14 -3.82
C PRO A 31 -0.40 -0.39 -4.46
N ALA A 32 0.69 -1.08 -4.76
CA ALA A 32 1.62 -0.57 -5.76
C ALA A 32 0.80 -0.46 -7.06
N GLN A 33 0.30 0.74 -7.39
CA GLN A 33 -0.57 0.92 -8.53
C GLN A 33 0.30 1.15 -9.76
N ASN A 34 0.42 0.11 -10.56
CA ASN A 34 0.63 0.26 -11.99
C ASN A 34 -0.45 1.21 -12.57
N VAL A 35 -0.11 1.94 -13.62
CA VAL A 35 -1.07 2.83 -14.28
C VAL A 35 -1.77 2.05 -15.38
N GLY A 36 -3.10 2.02 -15.37
CA GLY A 36 -3.91 1.46 -16.45
C GLY A 36 -4.60 2.55 -17.25
N ILE A 37 -4.57 2.43 -18.58
CA ILE A 37 -5.36 3.25 -19.50
C ILE A 37 -6.24 2.31 -20.33
N ASN A 38 -7.52 2.26 -19.99
CA ASN A 38 -8.54 1.47 -20.67
C ASN A 38 -9.92 2.12 -20.54
N ASP A 39 -10.91 1.66 -21.31
CA ASP A 39 -12.30 2.11 -21.27
C ASP A 39 -13.25 1.09 -20.63
N ASP A 40 -12.75 -0.09 -20.28
CA ASP A 40 -13.54 -1.22 -19.77
C ASP A 40 -13.38 -1.47 -18.26
N GLY A 41 -12.53 -0.69 -17.58
CA GLY A 41 -12.27 -0.83 -16.16
C GLY A 41 -11.45 -2.08 -15.80
N SER A 42 -10.78 -2.70 -16.78
CA SER A 42 -9.89 -3.83 -16.51
C SER A 42 -8.76 -3.42 -15.56
N THR A 43 -8.42 -4.32 -14.64
CA THR A 43 -7.30 -4.12 -13.72
C THR A 43 -5.99 -4.15 -14.51
N PRO A 44 -5.08 -3.18 -14.31
CA PRO A 44 -3.80 -3.15 -15.04
C PRO A 44 -2.92 -4.35 -14.66
N ASP A 45 -2.20 -4.90 -15.63
CA ASP A 45 -1.31 -6.06 -15.43
C ASP A 45 -0.23 -5.77 -14.37
N ALA A 46 -0.16 -6.61 -13.34
CA ALA A 46 0.72 -6.44 -12.18
C ALA A 46 2.22 -6.37 -12.52
N ALA A 47 2.64 -6.90 -13.67
CA ALA A 47 4.03 -6.83 -14.14
C ALA A 47 4.33 -5.58 -14.98
N ALA A 48 3.30 -4.84 -15.42
CA ALA A 48 3.47 -3.64 -16.23
C ALA A 48 3.63 -2.38 -15.38
N ILE A 49 4.54 -1.47 -15.77
CA ILE A 49 4.62 -0.11 -15.19
C ILE A 49 3.43 0.73 -15.69
N LEU A 50 3.11 0.60 -16.98
CA LEU A 50 1.96 1.21 -17.65
C LEU A 50 1.30 0.14 -18.53
N ASP A 51 0.04 -0.15 -18.26
CA ASP A 51 -0.80 -1.05 -19.06
C ASP A 51 -1.78 -0.21 -19.89
N VAL A 52 -1.78 -0.40 -21.21
CA VAL A 52 -2.69 0.30 -22.13
C VAL A 52 -3.46 -0.75 -22.91
N LYS A 53 -4.79 -0.73 -22.79
CA LYS A 53 -5.68 -1.65 -23.49
C LYS A 53 -6.60 -0.89 -24.43
N SER A 54 -6.43 -1.11 -25.73
CA SER A 54 -7.38 -0.68 -26.75
C SER A 54 -7.21 -1.52 -28.01
N THR A 55 -8.32 -1.85 -28.68
CA THR A 55 -8.31 -2.53 -29.98
C THR A 55 -8.46 -1.56 -31.16
N THR A 56 -8.77 -0.29 -30.88
CA THR A 56 -9.10 0.74 -31.90
C THR A 56 -8.23 2.00 -31.83
N LYS A 57 -7.51 2.21 -30.72
CA LYS A 57 -6.61 3.35 -30.50
C LYS A 57 -5.16 2.88 -30.36
N GLY A 58 -4.21 3.73 -30.75
CA GLY A 58 -2.78 3.52 -30.52
C GLY A 58 -2.22 4.47 -29.46
N VAL A 59 -0.95 4.29 -29.09
CA VAL A 59 -0.22 5.19 -28.17
C VAL A 59 0.76 6.05 -28.97
N LEU A 60 0.72 7.37 -28.77
CA LEU A 60 1.75 8.28 -29.28
C LEU A 60 2.82 8.48 -28.19
N ILE A 61 3.98 7.87 -28.37
CA ILE A 61 5.13 8.10 -27.50
C ILE A 61 5.80 9.42 -27.93
N PRO A 62 5.95 10.41 -27.05
CA PRO A 62 6.65 11.66 -27.37
C PRO A 62 8.09 11.41 -27.84
N ARG A 63 8.59 12.29 -28.72
CA ARG A 63 9.98 12.28 -29.23
C ARG A 63 10.95 12.95 -28.27
#